data_AF-A0A6P3XD11-F1
#
_entry.id   AF-A0A6P3XD11-F1
#
_cell.length_a   1.000
_cell.length_b   1.000
_cell.length_c   1.000
_cell.angle_alpha   90.00
_cell.angle_beta   90.00
_cell.angle_gamma   90.00
#
_symmetry.space_group_name_H-M   'P 1'
#
loop_
_entity.id
_entity.type
_entity.pdbx_description
1 polymer ?
#
loop_
_entity_poly.entity_id
_entity_poly.type
_entity_poly.pdbx_seq_one_letter_code
_entity_poly.pdbx_strand_id
1 'polypeptide(L)'
;MLDGPESGKNVLDTAVYIAAGTYNDGLTSAMRVMQNIGIKIGPNCYNYCQETDQNRIKLSDRSLSDAARRSRIEQKASRKEEDEFYVSMEGEMYGAGIAD
;
A
#
# COMPACT_ATOMS: atom_id res chain seq x y z
N MET A 1 24.70 -31.60 -24.78
CA MET A 1 26.02 -31.43 -24.17
C MET A 1 25.93 -30.20 -23.26
N LEU A 2 25.76 -30.45 -21.96
CA LEU A 2 25.93 -29.56 -20.80
C LEU A 2 25.04 -28.30 -20.68
N ASP A 3 23.95 -28.45 -19.91
CA ASP A 3 23.38 -27.36 -19.08
C ASP A 3 24.50 -26.89 -18.13
N GLY A 4 25.17 -25.78 -18.47
CA GLY A 4 26.23 -25.21 -17.67
C GLY A 4 25.68 -24.37 -16.49
N PRO A 5 26.52 -24.02 -15.50
CA PRO A 5 26.14 -23.21 -14.33
C PRO A 5 25.50 -21.85 -14.69
N GLU A 6 25.70 -21.35 -15.91
CA GLU A 6 25.04 -20.13 -16.43
C GLU A 6 23.53 -20.28 -16.61
N SER A 7 23.03 -21.47 -16.96
CA SER A 7 21.60 -21.75 -17.15
C SER A 7 20.83 -21.63 -15.82
N GLY A 8 21.37 -22.22 -14.75
CA GLY A 8 20.77 -22.16 -13.41
C GLY A 8 20.79 -20.74 -12.80
N LYS A 9 21.85 -19.96 -13.07
CA LYS A 9 21.93 -18.57 -12.61
C LYS A 9 20.85 -17.70 -13.25
N ASN A 10 20.60 -17.84 -14.55
CA ASN A 10 19.56 -17.07 -15.23
C ASN A 10 18.16 -17.38 -14.68
N VAL A 11 17.89 -18.64 -14.34
CA VAL A 11 16.62 -19.04 -13.71
C VAL A 11 16.47 -18.41 -12.32
N LEU A 12 17.51 -18.49 -11.50
CA LEU A 12 17.51 -17.90 -10.15
C LEU A 12 17.34 -16.38 -10.20
N ASP A 13 18.10 -15.69 -11.04
CA ASP A 13 18.03 -14.23 -11.18
C ASP A 13 16.63 -13.80 -11.65
N THR A 14 16.03 -14.54 -12.58
CA THR A 14 14.64 -14.31 -13.02
C THR A 14 13.65 -14.44 -11.86
N ALA A 15 13.75 -15.50 -11.07
CA ALA A 15 12.88 -15.71 -9.92
C ALA A 15 13.03 -14.59 -8.87
N VAL A 16 14.27 -14.16 -8.61
CA VAL A 16 14.57 -13.05 -7.70
C VAL A 16 13.96 -11.75 -8.20
N TYR A 17 14.08 -11.44 -9.49
CA TYR A 17 13.45 -10.23 -10.05
C TYR A 17 11.93 -10.30 -10.01
N ILE A 18 11.30 -11.45 -10.30
CA ILE A 18 9.84 -11.59 -10.18
C ILE A 18 9.38 -11.34 -8.73
N ALA A 19 10.08 -11.92 -7.76
CA ALA A 19 9.78 -11.70 -6.35
C ALA A 19 9.96 -10.22 -5.97
N ALA A 20 11.08 -9.61 -6.35
CA ALA A 20 11.33 -8.19 -6.10
C ALA A 20 10.24 -7.32 -6.74
N GLY A 21 9.82 -7.60 -7.97
CA GLY A 21 8.77 -6.85 -8.66
C GLY A 21 7.41 -6.93 -7.99
N THR A 22 7.09 -8.10 -7.44
CA THR A 22 5.81 -8.35 -6.76
C THR A 22 5.73 -7.64 -5.43
N TYR A 23 6.83 -7.62 -4.65
CA TYR A 23 6.80 -7.16 -3.27
C TYR A 23 7.45 -5.79 -3.03
N ASN A 24 8.41 -5.38 -3.85
CA ASN A 24 9.26 -4.20 -3.59
C ASN A 24 9.35 -3.25 -4.80
N ASP A 25 10.04 -3.70 -5.85
CA ASP A 25 10.63 -2.88 -6.91
C ASP A 25 9.65 -2.57 -8.05
N GLY A 26 8.50 -3.23 -8.12
CA GLY A 26 7.50 -2.98 -9.16
C GLY A 26 7.96 -3.32 -10.58
N LEU A 27 7.52 -2.53 -11.56
CA LEU A 27 7.74 -2.76 -12.99
C LEU A 27 9.21 -2.66 -13.39
N THR A 28 10.04 -1.96 -12.62
CA THR A 28 11.50 -1.96 -12.78
C THR A 28 12.07 -3.37 -12.76
N SER A 29 11.50 -4.28 -11.96
CA SER A 29 11.92 -5.68 -11.96
C SER A 29 11.54 -6.43 -13.23
N ALA A 30 10.40 -6.09 -13.86
CA ALA A 30 10.04 -6.67 -15.15
C ALA A 30 11.06 -6.30 -16.24
N MET A 31 11.61 -5.08 -16.21
CA MET A 31 12.72 -4.72 -17.10
C MET A 31 13.98 -5.55 -16.85
N ARG A 32 14.29 -5.87 -15.59
CA ARG A 32 15.43 -6.75 -15.26
C ARG A 32 15.22 -8.17 -15.76
N VAL A 33 13.99 -8.70 -15.65
CA VAL A 33 13.62 -10.00 -16.26
C VAL A 33 13.84 -9.97 -17.77
N MET A 34 13.33 -8.94 -18.44
CA MET A 34 13.50 -8.76 -19.89
C MET A 34 14.98 -8.76 -20.30
N GLN A 35 15.83 -8.00 -19.58
CA GLN A 35 17.27 -8.00 -19.84
C GLN A 35 17.91 -9.37 -19.63
N ASN A 36 17.51 -10.07 -18.56
CA ASN A 36 18.05 -11.38 -18.21
C ASN A 36 17.72 -12.46 -19.26
N ILE A 37 16.59 -12.34 -19.97
CA ILE A 37 16.21 -13.24 -21.09
C ILE A 37 16.64 -12.72 -22.47
N GLY A 38 17.52 -11.70 -22.52
CA GLY A 38 18.10 -11.19 -23.76
C GLY A 38 17.26 -10.17 -24.52
N ILE A 39 16.22 -9.60 -23.91
CA ILE A 39 15.42 -8.53 -24.51
C ILE A 39 16.09 -7.18 -24.25
N LYS A 40 16.34 -6.42 -25.32
CA LYS A 40 16.91 -5.07 -25.25
C LYS A 40 15.86 -4.05 -24.82
N ILE A 41 16.15 -3.30 -23.76
CA ILE A 41 15.28 -2.23 -23.26
C ILE A 41 15.50 -0.95 -24.08
N GLY A 42 14.44 -0.46 -24.71
CA GLY A 42 14.40 0.84 -25.36
C GLY A 42 13.98 1.97 -24.40
N PRO A 43 14.20 3.23 -24.79
CA PRO A 43 13.91 4.40 -23.95
C PRO A 43 12.42 4.50 -23.55
N ASN A 44 11.50 4.10 -24.43
CA ASN A 44 10.07 4.12 -24.12
C ASN A 44 9.70 3.13 -23.01
N CYS A 45 10.24 1.90 -23.06
CA CYS A 45 10.02 0.89 -22.03
C CYS A 45 10.59 1.37 -20.69
N TYR A 46 11.81 1.92 -20.71
CA TYR A 46 12.44 2.49 -19.53
C TYR A 46 11.60 3.60 -18.89
N ASN A 47 11.23 4.62 -19.68
CA ASN A 47 10.47 5.76 -19.19
C ASN A 47 9.09 5.33 -18.66
N TYR A 48 8.41 4.43 -19.36
CA TYR A 48 7.11 3.91 -18.92
C TYR A 48 7.21 3.20 -17.57
N CYS A 49 8.19 2.31 -17.38
CA CYS A 49 8.33 1.58 -16.12
C CYS A 49 8.67 2.53 -14.97
N GLN A 50 9.55 3.50 -15.20
CA GLN A 50 9.92 4.51 -14.19
C GLN A 50 8.72 5.38 -13.79
N GLU A 51 7.97 5.91 -14.76
CA GLU A 51 6.80 6.73 -14.49
C GLU A 51 5.72 5.93 -13.75
N THR A 52 5.49 4.68 -14.17
CA THR A 52 4.48 3.82 -13.54
C THR A 52 4.85 3.47 -12.11
N ASP A 53 6.11 3.14 -11.83
CA ASP A 53 6.57 2.84 -10.47
C ASP A 53 6.48 4.08 -9.56
N GLN A 54 6.84 5.26 -10.08
CA GLN A 54 6.67 6.53 -9.34
C GLN A 54 5.20 6.81 -9.03
N ASN A 55 4.30 6.59 -9.99
CA ASN A 55 2.86 6.77 -9.79
C ASN A 55 2.30 5.75 -8.79
N ARG A 56 2.77 4.50 -8.82
CA ARG A 56 2.43 3.46 -7.85
C ARG A 56 2.78 3.88 -6.42
N ILE A 57 3.98 4.42 -6.21
CA ILE A 57 4.42 4.92 -4.90
C ILE A 57 3.52 6.06 -4.42
N LYS A 58 3.28 7.07 -5.26
CA LYS A 58 2.40 8.20 -4.92
C LYS A 58 0.98 7.75 -4.54
N LEU A 59 0.42 6.78 -5.28
CA LEU A 59 -0.90 6.22 -4.98
C LEU A 59 -0.90 5.47 -3.64
N SER A 60 0.14 4.71 -3.35
CA SER A 60 0.32 4.02 -2.06
C SER A 60 0.35 5.02 -0.90
N ASP A 61 1.18 6.06 -1.00
CA ASP A 61 1.29 7.10 0.04
C ASP A 61 -0.04 7.83 0.27
N ARG A 62 -0.77 8.12 -0.82
CA ARG A 62 -2.10 8.71 -0.74
C ARG A 62 -3.08 7.77 -0.06
N SER A 63 -3.11 6.49 -0.44
CA SER A 63 -4.00 5.49 0.15
C SER A 63 -3.74 5.32 1.65
N LEU A 64 -2.48 5.25 2.07
CA LEU A 64 -2.09 5.22 3.49
C LEU A 64 -2.59 6.46 4.23
N SER A 65 -2.44 7.64 3.63
CA SER A 65 -2.92 8.89 4.20
C SER A 65 -4.44 8.94 4.33
N ASP A 66 -5.17 8.43 3.33
CA ASP A 66 -6.63 8.35 3.34
C ASP A 66 -7.14 7.34 4.36
N ALA A 67 -6.49 6.18 4.49
CA ALA A 67 -6.78 5.19 5.53
C ALA A 67 -6.57 5.80 6.94
N ALA A 68 -5.45 6.51 7.16
CA ALA A 68 -5.20 7.21 8.41
C ALA A 68 -6.24 8.30 8.69
N ARG A 69 -6.68 9.03 7.65
CA ARG A 69 -7.76 10.02 7.77
C ARG A 69 -9.08 9.36 8.19
N ARG A 70 -9.48 8.26 7.54
CA ARG A 70 -10.72 7.54 7.86
C ARG A 70 -10.71 7.02 9.29
N SER A 71 -9.62 6.38 9.70
CA SER A 71 -9.46 5.89 11.07
C SER A 71 -9.60 7.00 12.12
N ARG A 72 -9.04 8.20 11.85
CA ARG A 72 -9.22 9.36 12.73
C ARG A 72 -10.67 9.87 12.78
N ILE A 73 -11.40 9.83 11.68
CA ILE A 73 -12.81 10.22 11.64
C ILE A 73 -13.66 9.23 12.45
N GLU A 74 -13.45 7.93 12.25
CA GLU A 74 -14.14 6.86 12.99
C GLU A 74 -13.91 6.96 14.50
N GLN A 75 -12.65 7.15 14.93
CA GLN A 75 -12.32 7.34 16.35
C GLN A 75 -12.97 8.58 16.98
N LYS A 76 -13.17 9.65 16.20
CA LYS A 76 -13.87 10.85 16.69
C LYS A 76 -15.37 10.64 16.76
N ALA A 77 -15.93 9.93 15.79
CA ALA A 77 -17.35 9.59 15.78
C ALA A 77 -17.71 8.70 16.97
N SER A 78 -16.90 7.67 17.26
CA SER A 78 -17.13 6.79 18.41
C SER A 78 -17.09 7.53 19.74
N ARG A 79 -16.10 8.42 19.93
CA ARG A 79 -16.02 9.26 21.15
C ARG A 79 -17.22 10.17 21.28
N LYS A 80 -17.66 10.78 20.18
CA LYS A 80 -18.84 11.64 20.19
C LYS A 80 -20.10 10.86 20.56
N GLU A 81 -20.27 9.65 20.05
CA GLU A 81 -21.39 8.77 20.39
C GLU A 81 -21.36 8.35 21.87
N GLU A 82 -20.19 8.02 22.41
CA GLU A 82 -20.00 7.78 23.85
C GLU A 82 -20.38 9.01 24.68
N ASP A 83 -19.86 10.19 24.33
CA ASP A 83 -20.14 11.45 25.04
C ASP A 83 -21.65 11.78 24.99
N GLU A 84 -22.32 11.62 23.84
CA GLU A 84 -23.77 11.83 23.69
C GLU A 84 -24.57 10.84 24.56
N PHE A 85 -24.13 9.57 24.65
CA PHE A 85 -24.74 8.57 25.51
C PHE A 85 -24.61 8.93 27.00
N TYR A 86 -23.42 9.36 27.45
CA TYR A 86 -23.20 9.80 28.83
C TYR A 86 -24.03 11.05 29.16
N VAL A 87 -24.05 12.05 28.29
CA VAL A 87 -24.87 13.26 28.46
C VAL A 87 -26.35 12.92 28.55
N SER A 88 -26.84 12.01 27.69
CA SER A 88 -28.22 11.55 27.75
C SER A 88 -28.53 10.84 29.07
N MET A 89 -27.63 9.99 29.57
CA MET A 89 -27.81 9.28 30.84
C MET A 89 -27.81 10.23 32.04
N GLU A 90 -26.89 11.19 32.08
CA GLU A 90 -26.85 12.19 33.15
C GLU A 90 -28.07 13.13 33.10
N GLY A 91 -28.51 13.55 31.91
CA GLY A 91 -29.69 14.39 31.74
C GLY A 91 -30.97 13.76 32.30
N GLU A 92 -31.16 12.44 32.12
CA GLU A 92 -32.26 11.70 32.73
C GLU A 92 -32.14 11.62 34.27
N MET A 93 -30.92 11.50 34.80
CA MET A 93 -30.67 11.40 36.24
C MET A 93 -30.81 12.75 36.98
N TYR A 94 -30.50 13.87 36.33
CA TYR A 94 -30.63 15.23 36.87
C TYR A 94 -31.92 15.95 36.45
N GLY A 95 -32.77 15.33 35.61
CA GLY A 95 -34.03 15.92 35.12
C GLY A 95 -35.15 16.00 36.17
N ALA A 96 -35.11 15.12 37.19
CA ALA A 96 -36.00 15.22 38.35
C ALA A 96 -35.38 16.17 39.39
N GLY A 97 -35.48 17.47 39.13
CA GLY A 97 -35.24 18.47 40.15
C GLY A 97 -36.10 18.18 41.38
N ILE A 98 -35.43 17.86 42.48
CA ILE A 98 -35.87 18.06 43.86
C ILE A 98 -36.12 19.57 44.00
N ALA A 99 -37.26 20.03 43.49
CA ALA A 99 -37.80 21.35 43.75
C ALA A 99 -38.75 21.19 44.93
N ASP A 100 -38.35 21.75 46.08
CA ASP A 100 -39.21 22.00 47.25
C ASP A 100 -40.41 22.88 46.86
#